data_AF-A0A6I5CEG5-F1
#
_entry.id   AF-A0A6I5CEG5-F1
#
_cell.length_a   1.000
_cell.length_b   1.000
_cell.length_c   1.000
_cell.angle_alpha   90.00
_cell.angle_beta   90.00
_cell.angle_gamma   90.00
#
_symmetry.space_group_name_H-M   'P 1'
#
loop_
_entity.id
_entity.type
_entity.pdbx_description
1 polymer ?
#
loop_
_entity_poly.entity_id
_entity_poly.type
_entity_poly.pdbx_seq_one_letter_code
_entity_poly.pdbx_strand_id
1 'polypeptide(L)'
;MPFTLSHAAAVLPAVRGDGAGRWRLVPVVLVAGSFAPDATFYAANALPPAMEFGTFTHSLPGVVTVDVPTAWLLAWLWLLAREPLVALLPRSVQGRPAALLRCGAPRARVEPSSVARWYLSAVAGALTHVVWDAFTHHDRWGVRVFPVLDHRIGGAPGYRCLQYGGSAVAAVAITGFVV
;
A
#
# COMPACT_ATOMS: atom_id res chain seq x y z
N MET A 1 -5.74 -7.32 -4.63
CA MET A 1 -5.62 -7.07 -6.08
C MET A 1 -4.33 -7.74 -6.51
N PRO A 2 -4.15 -8.22 -7.74
CA PRO A 2 -2.92 -8.94 -8.11
C PRO A 2 -1.67 -8.04 -8.07
N PHE A 3 -1.85 -6.72 -8.00
CA PHE A 3 -0.77 -5.75 -7.90
C PHE A 3 -0.83 -4.97 -6.59
N THR A 4 0.14 -5.21 -5.70
CA THR A 4 0.24 -4.60 -4.38
C THR A 4 0.20 -3.07 -4.44
N LEU A 5 0.85 -2.43 -5.42
CA LEU A 5 0.88 -0.96 -5.50
C LEU A 5 -0.50 -0.35 -5.75
N SER A 6 -1.43 -1.08 -6.36
CA SER A 6 -2.80 -0.59 -6.56
C SER A 6 -3.52 -0.32 -5.23
N HIS A 7 -3.11 -0.96 -4.13
CA HIS A 7 -3.69 -0.72 -2.80
C HIS A 7 -3.40 0.68 -2.27
N ALA A 8 -2.36 1.36 -2.76
CA ALA A 8 -2.12 2.75 -2.42
C ALA A 8 -3.28 3.66 -2.83
N ALA A 9 -4.02 3.31 -3.89
CA ALA A 9 -5.18 4.07 -4.35
C ALA A 9 -6.27 4.15 -3.27
N ALA A 10 -6.45 3.09 -2.47
CA ALA A 10 -7.48 3.03 -1.43
C ALA A 10 -7.20 3.99 -0.26
N VAL A 11 -5.95 4.42 -0.08
CA VAL A 11 -5.56 5.34 1.00
C VAL A 11 -5.43 6.80 0.55
N LEU A 12 -5.47 7.09 -0.76
CA LEU A 12 -5.36 8.46 -1.29
C LEU A 12 -6.38 9.46 -0.72
N PRO A 13 -7.64 9.10 -0.41
CA PRO A 13 -8.58 10.04 0.20
C PRO A 13 -8.09 10.61 1.54
N ALA A 14 -7.21 9.89 2.24
CA ALA A 14 -6.58 10.32 3.49
C ALA A 14 -5.28 11.13 3.28
N VAL A 15 -4.86 11.35 2.03
CA VAL A 15 -3.69 12.15 1.64
C VAL A 15 -4.17 13.43 0.96
N ARG A 16 -3.49 14.55 1.24
CA ARG A 16 -3.72 15.83 0.60
C ARG A 16 -2.77 16.01 -0.59
N GLY A 17 -3.12 16.88 -1.53
CA GLY A 17 -2.27 17.15 -2.71
C GLY A 17 -0.90 17.76 -2.37
N ASP A 18 -0.74 18.34 -1.18
CA ASP A 18 0.55 18.81 -0.65
C ASP A 18 1.40 17.68 0.00
N GLY A 19 0.92 16.43 -0.06
CA GLY A 19 1.56 15.26 0.54
C GLY A 19 1.38 15.14 2.05
N ALA A 20 0.60 16.02 2.70
CA ALA A 20 0.26 15.90 4.12
C ALA A 20 -0.92 14.93 4.33
N GLY A 21 -0.97 14.30 5.50
CA GLY A 21 -2.09 13.42 5.85
C GLY A 21 -3.29 14.19 6.38
N ARG A 22 -4.48 13.68 6.07
CA ARG A 22 -5.74 14.06 6.72
C ARG A 22 -5.89 13.29 8.03
N TRP A 23 -6.75 13.76 8.93
CA TRP A 23 -7.11 13.04 10.18
C TRP A 23 -5.92 12.68 11.08
N ARG A 24 -4.81 13.43 10.99
CA ARG A 24 -3.54 13.16 11.68
C ARG A 24 -2.86 11.85 11.27
N LEU A 25 -3.29 11.24 10.16
CA LEU A 25 -2.63 10.08 9.56
C LEU A 25 -1.29 10.50 8.94
N VAL A 26 -0.36 9.56 8.86
CA VAL A 26 0.99 9.78 8.34
C VAL A 26 1.10 9.10 6.98
N PRO A 27 1.09 9.85 5.85
CA PRO A 27 0.93 9.29 4.51
C PRO A 27 1.91 8.19 4.15
N VAL A 28 3.21 8.36 4.45
CA VAL A 28 4.23 7.34 4.15
C VAL A 28 3.95 6.02 4.87
N VAL A 29 3.48 6.09 6.12
CA VAL A 29 3.16 4.90 6.93
C VAL A 29 1.83 4.29 6.50
N LEU A 30 0.87 5.13 6.11
CA LEU A 30 -0.43 4.70 5.59
C LEU A 30 -0.29 3.93 4.27
N VAL A 31 0.50 4.47 3.33
CA VAL A 31 0.81 3.80 2.06
C VAL A 31 1.62 2.52 2.30
N ALA A 32 2.65 2.56 3.15
CA ALA A 32 3.39 1.36 3.51
C ALA A 32 2.50 0.29 4.18
N GLY A 33 1.54 0.72 5.01
CA GLY A 33 0.52 -0.17 5.61
C GLY A 33 -0.34 -0.84 4.56
N SER A 34 -0.73 -0.14 3.50
CA SER A 34 -1.49 -0.73 2.38
C SER A 34 -0.71 -1.77 1.58
N PHE A 35 0.62 -1.84 1.74
CA PHE A 35 1.49 -2.83 1.10
C PHE A 35 1.92 -3.97 2.02
N ALA A 36 1.86 -3.74 3.34
CA ALA A 36 2.41 -4.65 4.34
C ALA A 36 1.84 -6.09 4.26
N PRO A 37 0.53 -6.33 4.05
CA PRO A 37 -0.01 -7.69 4.02
C PRO A 37 0.63 -8.59 2.95
N ASP A 38 0.99 -8.00 1.81
CA ASP A 38 1.58 -8.68 0.64
C ASP A 38 3.11 -8.85 0.74
N ALA A 39 3.78 -8.17 1.67
CA ALA A 39 5.25 -8.18 1.76
C ALA A 39 5.81 -9.61 1.91
N THR A 40 5.04 -10.50 2.54
CA THR A 40 5.36 -11.92 2.72
C THR A 40 5.47 -12.67 1.40
N PHE A 41 4.66 -12.32 0.39
CA PHE A 41 4.72 -12.94 -0.93
C PHE A 41 6.00 -12.57 -1.69
N TYR A 42 6.51 -11.36 -1.51
CA TYR A 42 7.82 -10.98 -2.04
C TYR A 42 8.95 -11.68 -1.29
N ALA A 43 8.85 -11.78 0.05
CA ALA A 43 9.81 -12.51 0.88
C ALA A 43 9.84 -14.01 0.54
N ALA A 44 8.73 -14.58 0.06
CA ALA A 44 8.64 -15.99 -0.32
C ALA A 44 9.62 -16.41 -1.42
N ASN A 45 10.10 -15.47 -2.24
CA ASN A 45 11.15 -15.75 -3.23
C ASN A 45 12.49 -16.16 -2.57
N ALA A 46 12.75 -15.70 -1.35
CA ALA A 46 13.96 -16.01 -0.58
C ALA A 46 13.70 -17.00 0.58
N LEU A 47 12.51 -16.92 1.20
CA LEU A 47 12.04 -17.84 2.24
C LEU A 47 10.69 -18.41 1.84
N PRO A 48 10.63 -19.56 1.13
CA PRO A 48 9.38 -20.16 0.66
C PRO A 48 8.25 -20.29 1.71
N PRO A 49 8.52 -20.60 3.00
CA PRO A 49 7.47 -20.64 4.04
C PRO A 49 6.73 -19.31 4.27
N ALA A 50 7.31 -18.18 3.86
CA ALA A 50 6.64 -16.87 3.98
C ALA A 50 5.35 -16.80 3.15
N MET A 51 5.21 -17.62 2.10
CA MET A 51 3.99 -17.68 1.29
C MET A 51 2.77 -18.05 2.13
N GLU A 52 2.88 -19.09 2.97
CA GLU A 52 1.76 -19.56 3.80
C GLU A 52 1.40 -18.54 4.89
N PHE A 53 2.40 -17.81 5.38
CA PHE A 53 2.23 -16.75 6.37
C PHE A 53 1.39 -15.58 5.85
N GLY A 54 1.23 -15.43 4.53
CA GLY A 54 0.28 -14.49 3.93
C GLY A 54 -1.15 -14.66 4.47
N THR A 55 -1.56 -15.87 4.84
CA THR A 55 -2.89 -16.10 5.45
C THR A 55 -3.03 -15.36 6.78
N PHE A 56 -1.96 -15.29 7.57
CA PHE A 56 -1.94 -14.60 8.85
C PHE A 56 -1.89 -13.09 8.66
N THR A 57 -1.05 -12.56 7.77
CA THR A 57 -0.99 -11.10 7.51
C THR A 57 -2.31 -10.55 6.99
N HIS A 58 -3.07 -11.34 6.23
CA HIS A 58 -4.41 -10.97 5.75
C HIS A 58 -5.55 -11.17 6.78
N SER A 59 -5.22 -11.50 8.03
CA SER A 59 -6.18 -11.64 9.14
C SER A 59 -6.22 -10.37 10.01
N LEU A 60 -7.32 -10.14 10.73
CA LEU A 60 -7.40 -9.02 11.67
C LEU A 60 -6.26 -9.03 12.72
N PRO A 61 -5.90 -10.18 13.33
CA PRO A 61 -4.71 -10.26 14.17
C PRO A 61 -3.43 -9.84 13.44
N GLY A 62 -3.19 -10.29 12.21
CA GLY A 62 -2.02 -9.89 11.41
C GLY A 62 -1.93 -8.39 11.19
N VAL A 63 -3.05 -7.78 10.77
CA VAL A 63 -3.21 -6.35 10.53
C VAL A 63 -2.81 -5.50 11.74
N VAL A 64 -3.21 -5.91 12.96
CA VAL A 64 -2.94 -5.14 14.19
C VAL A 64 -1.60 -5.50 14.84
N THR A 65 -0.92 -6.54 14.37
CA THR A 65 0.34 -7.05 14.94
C THR A 65 1.53 -6.98 13.99
N VAL A 66 1.59 -7.82 12.96
CA VAL A 66 2.76 -8.04 12.09
C VAL A 66 2.82 -7.04 10.94
N ASP A 67 1.67 -6.57 10.46
CA ASP A 67 1.64 -5.61 9.35
C ASP A 67 2.14 -4.23 9.80
N VAL A 68 1.98 -3.88 11.08
CA VAL A 68 2.47 -2.63 11.65
C VAL A 68 4.00 -2.51 11.58
N PRO A 69 4.81 -3.41 12.17
CA PRO A 69 6.26 -3.34 12.07
C PRO A 69 6.74 -3.51 10.63
N THR A 70 6.03 -4.29 9.80
CA THR A 70 6.31 -4.41 8.37
C THR A 70 6.14 -3.07 7.65
N ALA A 71 5.04 -2.36 7.89
CA ALA A 71 4.80 -1.03 7.33
C ALA A 71 5.86 -0.02 7.79
N TRP A 72 6.27 -0.07 9.07
CA TRP A 72 7.32 0.80 9.60
C TRP A 72 8.67 0.49 8.96
N LEU A 73 8.99 -0.79 8.76
CA LEU A 73 10.20 -1.22 8.06
C LEU A 73 10.19 -0.73 6.61
N LEU A 74 9.09 -0.91 5.87
CA LEU A 74 8.96 -0.42 4.50
C LEU A 74 9.10 1.11 4.43
N ALA A 75 8.45 1.84 5.33
CA ALA A 75 8.57 3.30 5.40
C ALA A 75 10.01 3.73 5.72
N TRP A 76 10.70 3.04 6.62
CA TRP A 76 12.10 3.28 6.95
C TRP A 76 13.03 3.00 5.76
N LEU A 77 12.86 1.85 5.10
CA LEU A 77 13.61 1.49 3.88
C LEU A 77 13.41 2.52 2.78
N TRP A 78 12.18 2.98 2.57
CA TRP A 78 11.88 4.06 1.63
C TRP A 78 12.62 5.36 1.97
N LEU A 79 12.58 5.78 3.25
CA LEU A 79 13.28 6.98 3.69
C LEU A 79 14.81 6.88 3.57
N LEU A 80 15.37 5.67 3.64
CA LEU A 80 16.78 5.41 3.36
C LEU A 80 17.09 5.43 1.86
N ALA A 81 16.21 4.85 1.03
CA ALA A 81 16.46 4.68 -0.40
C ALA A 81 16.19 5.94 -1.23
N ARG A 82 15.25 6.81 -0.84
CA ARG A 82 14.79 7.93 -1.68
C ARG A 82 15.91 8.88 -2.12
N GLU A 83 16.87 9.19 -1.27
CA GLU A 83 17.97 10.11 -1.58
C GLU A 83 19.04 9.45 -2.47
N PRO A 84 19.53 8.23 -2.16
CA PRO A 84 20.36 7.44 -3.07
C PRO A 84 19.75 7.27 -4.46
N LEU A 85 18.44 7.01 -4.56
CA LEU A 85 17.75 6.84 -5.85
C LEU A 85 17.80 8.12 -6.69
N VAL A 86 17.64 9.29 -6.08
CA VAL A 86 17.81 10.58 -6.79
C VAL A 86 19.27 10.79 -7.20
N ALA A 87 20.23 10.40 -6.35
CA ALA A 87 21.66 10.56 -6.65
C ALA A 87 22.13 9.71 -7.86
N LEU A 88 21.41 8.64 -8.20
CA LEU A 88 21.69 7.82 -9.41
C LEU A 88 21.28 8.51 -10.72
N LEU A 89 20.46 9.56 -10.67
CA LEU A 89 20.06 10.30 -11.86
C LEU A 89 21.15 11.27 -12.34
N PRO A 90 21.22 11.60 -13.64
CA PRO A 90 22.09 12.67 -14.14
C PRO A 90 21.83 13.97 -13.39
N ARG A 91 22.90 14.70 -13.02
CA ARG A 91 22.81 15.95 -12.24
C ARG A 91 21.82 16.97 -12.83
N SER A 92 21.69 17.03 -14.15
CA SER A 92 20.77 17.92 -14.87
C SER A 92 19.29 17.65 -14.58
N VAL A 93 18.92 16.45 -14.14
CA VAL A 93 17.52 16.07 -13.88
C VAL A 93 17.22 15.81 -12.41
N GLN A 94 18.20 15.90 -11.50
CA GLN A 94 18.01 15.61 -10.06
C GLN A 94 17.08 16.61 -9.36
N GLY A 95 17.02 17.86 -9.81
CA GLY A 95 16.33 18.94 -9.08
C GLY A 95 14.84 18.68 -8.85
N ARG A 96 14.09 18.26 -9.89
CA ARG A 96 12.65 17.99 -9.78
C ARG A 96 12.33 16.79 -8.88
N PRO A 97 12.95 15.60 -9.06
CA PRO A 97 12.77 14.46 -8.17
C PRO A 97 13.20 14.75 -6.73
N ALA A 98 14.31 15.47 -6.52
CA ALA A 98 14.78 15.84 -5.18
C ALA A 98 13.76 16.69 -4.42
N ALA A 99 13.16 17.68 -5.10
CA ALA A 99 12.12 18.52 -4.53
C ALA A 99 10.85 17.73 -4.21
N LEU A 100 10.39 16.90 -5.16
CA LEU A 100 9.20 16.07 -5.00
C LEU A 100 9.34 15.09 -3.81
N LEU A 101 10.50 14.44 -3.69
CA LEU A 101 10.79 13.45 -2.65
C LEU A 101 11.23 14.08 -1.31
N ARG A 102 11.33 15.42 -1.27
CA ARG A 102 11.78 16.21 -0.12
C ARG A 102 13.14 15.72 0.40
N CYS A 103 14.07 15.47 -0.52
CA CYS A 103 15.44 15.09 -0.20
C CYS A 103 16.10 16.19 0.65
N GLY A 104 16.82 15.81 1.71
CA GLY A 104 17.45 16.74 2.63
C GLY A 104 16.49 17.43 3.62
N ALA A 105 15.18 17.14 3.59
CA ALA A 105 14.26 17.63 4.60
C ALA A 105 14.64 17.07 5.99
N PRO A 106 14.64 17.91 7.05
CA PRO A 106 14.96 17.46 8.40
C PRO A 106 14.05 16.31 8.83
N ARG A 107 14.63 15.29 9.47
CA ARG A 107 13.83 14.25 10.12
C ARG A 107 13.05 14.88 11.28
N ALA A 108 11.73 14.71 11.27
CA ALA A 108 10.90 15.17 12.37
C ALA A 108 11.31 14.47 13.68
N ARG A 109 11.24 15.21 14.80
CA ARG A 109 11.47 14.60 16.12
C ARG A 109 10.39 13.57 16.40
N VAL A 110 10.79 12.42 16.93
CA VAL A 110 9.87 11.35 17.33
C VAL A 110 9.32 11.71 18.71
N GLU A 111 8.05 12.11 18.75
CA GLU A 111 7.31 12.27 19.99
C GLU A 111 6.52 10.98 20.32
N PRO A 112 6.22 10.68 21.59
CA PRO A 112 5.38 9.53 21.95
C PRO A 112 4.02 9.51 21.22
N SER A 113 3.42 10.69 21.03
CA SER A 113 2.18 10.89 20.24
C SER A 113 2.31 10.50 18.77
N SER A 114 3.54 10.41 18.25
CA SER A 114 3.84 10.04 16.87
C SER A 114 3.79 8.53 16.67
N VAL A 115 4.21 7.74 17.67
CA VAL A 115 4.15 6.27 17.60
C VAL A 115 2.70 5.80 17.47
N ALA A 116 1.78 6.37 18.27
CA ALA A 116 0.36 6.06 18.16
C ALA A 116 -0.21 6.42 16.78
N ARG A 117 0.17 7.57 16.21
CA ARG A 117 -0.24 7.95 14.85
C ARG A 117 0.33 7.03 13.78
N TRP A 118 1.57 6.59 13.93
CA TRP A 118 2.20 5.63 13.01
C TRP A 118 1.51 4.27 13.07
N TYR A 119 1.21 3.79 14.29
CA TYR A 119 0.45 2.57 14.50
C TYR A 119 -0.92 2.65 13.81
N LEU A 120 -1.71 3.69 14.11
CA LEU A 120 -3.04 3.89 13.52
C LEU A 120 -2.98 4.04 12.00
N SER A 121 -1.96 4.69 11.47
CA SER A 121 -1.78 4.83 10.02
C SER A 121 -1.45 3.48 9.36
N ALA A 122 -0.57 2.69 9.97
CA ALA A 122 -0.21 1.37 9.45
C ALA A 122 -1.43 0.43 9.45
N VAL A 123 -2.16 0.38 10.57
CA VAL A 123 -3.39 -0.42 10.70
C VAL A 123 -4.44 0.03 9.71
N ALA A 124 -4.68 1.33 9.57
CA ALA A 124 -5.64 1.85 8.59
C ALA A 124 -5.27 1.45 7.16
N GLY A 125 -3.99 1.54 6.79
CA GLY A 125 -3.50 1.11 5.48
C GLY A 125 -3.73 -0.38 5.24
N ALA A 126 -3.31 -1.23 6.19
CA ALA A 126 -3.46 -2.67 6.10
C ALA A 126 -4.95 -3.10 6.08
N LEU A 127 -5.82 -2.42 6.84
CA LEU A 127 -7.27 -2.64 6.76
C LEU A 127 -7.82 -2.32 5.38
N THR A 128 -7.42 -1.20 4.74
CA THR A 128 -7.88 -0.90 3.38
C THR A 128 -7.43 -1.97 2.39
N HIS A 129 -6.24 -2.53 2.58
CA HIS A 129 -5.75 -3.65 1.78
C HIS A 129 -6.64 -4.89 1.94
N VAL A 130 -6.79 -5.37 3.19
CA VAL A 130 -7.51 -6.62 3.49
C VAL A 130 -9.00 -6.53 3.15
N VAL A 131 -9.64 -5.38 3.40
CA VAL A 131 -11.04 -5.14 3.03
C VAL A 131 -11.21 -5.19 1.51
N TRP A 132 -10.31 -4.55 0.78
CA TRP A 132 -10.36 -4.56 -0.67
C TRP A 132 -10.12 -5.97 -1.25
N ASP A 133 -9.23 -6.74 -0.65
CA ASP A 133 -8.98 -8.13 -1.04
C ASP A 133 -10.12 -9.06 -0.71
N ALA A 134 -10.75 -8.86 0.43
CA ALA A 134 -11.99 -9.55 0.78
C ALA A 134 -13.16 -9.22 -0.15
N PHE A 135 -13.13 -8.05 -0.80
CA PHE A 135 -14.13 -7.68 -1.80
C PHE A 135 -13.84 -8.26 -3.20
N THR A 136 -12.56 -8.48 -3.55
CA THR A 136 -12.15 -8.78 -4.94
C THR A 136 -11.66 -10.22 -5.21
N HIS A 137 -11.58 -11.09 -4.19
CA HIS A 137 -11.18 -12.50 -4.34
C HIS A 137 -12.36 -13.47 -4.53
N HIS A 138 -12.12 -14.55 -5.30
CA HIS A 138 -13.09 -15.52 -5.83
C HIS A 138 -13.95 -16.28 -4.80
N ASP A 139 -13.63 -16.27 -3.50
CA ASP A 139 -14.43 -16.96 -2.47
C ASP A 139 -14.75 -16.05 -1.27
N ARG A 140 -14.60 -14.73 -1.43
CA ARG A 140 -14.75 -13.76 -0.35
C ARG A 140 -16.02 -12.92 -0.51
N TRP A 141 -16.30 -12.11 0.51
CA TRP A 141 -17.58 -11.45 0.75
C TRP A 141 -18.16 -10.72 -0.47
N GLY A 142 -17.34 -10.10 -1.32
CA GLY A 142 -17.82 -9.39 -2.51
C GLY A 142 -18.56 -10.26 -3.54
N VAL A 143 -18.05 -11.47 -3.82
CA VAL A 143 -18.70 -12.43 -4.75
C VAL A 143 -19.98 -13.00 -4.14
N ARG A 144 -20.02 -13.17 -2.81
CA ARG A 144 -21.22 -13.62 -2.08
C ARG A 144 -22.34 -12.57 -2.04
N VAL A 145 -21.99 -11.29 -2.01
CA VAL A 145 -22.96 -10.18 -2.03
C VAL A 145 -23.41 -9.83 -3.46
N PHE A 146 -22.51 -9.97 -4.45
CA PHE A 146 -22.81 -9.73 -5.85
C PHE A 146 -22.50 -10.97 -6.71
N PRO A 147 -23.43 -11.94 -6.80
CA PRO A 147 -23.23 -13.20 -7.55
C PRO A 147 -22.91 -12.98 -9.03
N VAL A 148 -23.26 -11.82 -9.59
CA VAL A 148 -22.91 -11.41 -10.96
C VAL A 148 -21.40 -11.37 -11.22
N LEU A 149 -20.57 -11.26 -10.16
CA LEU A 149 -19.10 -11.29 -10.27
C LEU A 149 -18.54 -12.67 -10.61
N ASP A 150 -19.34 -13.73 -10.44
CA ASP A 150 -18.99 -15.10 -10.82
C ASP A 150 -19.40 -15.44 -12.27
N HIS A 151 -20.19 -14.58 -12.91
CA HIS A 151 -20.49 -14.72 -14.32
C HIS A 151 -19.26 -14.46 -15.19
N ARG A 152 -19.10 -15.30 -16.21
CA ARG A 152 -18.03 -15.19 -17.18
C ARG A 152 -18.30 -14.00 -18.10
N ILE A 153 -17.42 -13.01 -18.07
CA ILE A 153 -17.40 -11.89 -19.01
C ILE A 153 -16.25 -12.16 -19.98
N GLY A 154 -16.55 -12.41 -21.26
CA GLY A 154 -15.53 -12.63 -22.28
C GLY A 154 -14.66 -13.89 -22.06
N GLY A 155 -15.19 -14.93 -21.41
CA GLY A 155 -14.50 -16.20 -21.19
C GLY A 155 -13.65 -16.27 -19.92
N ALA A 156 -13.47 -15.16 -19.21
CA ALA A 156 -12.87 -15.11 -17.87
C ALA A 156 -13.94 -14.80 -16.82
N PRO A 157 -13.79 -15.30 -15.57
CA PRO A 157 -14.70 -14.91 -14.49
C PRO A 157 -14.64 -13.41 -14.16
N GLY A 158 -15.78 -12.80 -13.83
CA GLY A 158 -15.88 -11.36 -13.54
C GLY A 158 -14.92 -10.85 -12.44
N TYR A 159 -14.64 -11.66 -11.40
CA TYR A 159 -13.67 -11.30 -10.36
C TYR A 159 -12.26 -11.06 -10.93
N ARG A 160 -11.86 -11.78 -11.99
CA ARG A 160 -10.56 -11.61 -12.64
C ARG A 160 -10.52 -10.29 -13.40
N CYS A 161 -11.60 -9.96 -14.12
CA CYS A 161 -11.76 -8.66 -14.76
C CYS A 161 -11.74 -7.51 -13.74
N LEU A 162 -12.37 -7.70 -12.57
CA LEU A 162 -12.37 -6.72 -11.49
C LEU A 162 -10.99 -6.54 -10.85
N GLN A 163 -10.23 -7.63 -10.72
CA GLN A 163 -8.87 -7.60 -10.20
C GLN A 163 -7.92 -6.82 -11.11
N TYR A 164 -7.86 -7.17 -12.39
CA TYR A 164 -6.97 -6.49 -13.34
C TYR A 164 -7.49 -5.10 -13.73
N GLY A 165 -8.80 -4.94 -13.91
CA GLY A 165 -9.44 -3.66 -14.18
C GLY A 165 -9.32 -2.70 -13.00
N GLY A 166 -9.53 -3.19 -11.77
CA GLY A 166 -9.32 -2.43 -10.54
C GLY A 166 -7.87 -1.97 -10.39
N SER A 167 -6.90 -2.82 -10.73
CA SER A 167 -5.49 -2.41 -10.75
C SER A 167 -5.20 -1.31 -11.78
N ALA A 168 -5.80 -1.37 -12.97
CA ALA A 168 -5.66 -0.32 -13.98
C ALA A 168 -6.30 1.00 -13.55
N VAL A 169 -7.52 0.97 -12.99
CA VAL A 169 -8.19 2.16 -12.44
C VAL A 169 -7.39 2.75 -11.28
N ALA A 170 -6.86 1.91 -10.39
CA ALA A 170 -6.00 2.34 -9.29
C ALA A 170 -4.72 3.02 -9.80
N ALA A 171 -4.09 2.48 -10.85
CA ALA A 171 -2.93 3.10 -11.47
C ALA A 171 -3.26 4.49 -12.03
N VAL A 172 -4.37 4.64 -12.76
CA VAL A 172 -4.84 5.94 -13.28
C VAL A 172 -5.14 6.92 -12.15
N ALA A 173 -5.81 6.47 -11.08
CA ALA A 173 -6.12 7.31 -9.92
C ALA A 173 -4.85 7.79 -9.20
N ILE A 174 -3.85 6.92 -9.05
CA ILE A 174 -2.54 7.28 -8.47
C ILE A 174 -1.84 8.30 -9.38
N THR A 175 -1.79 8.07 -10.69
CA THR A 175 -1.17 9.02 -11.64
C THR A 175 -1.87 10.38 -11.58
N GLY A 176 -3.20 10.41 -11.63
CA GLY A 176 -3.97 11.66 -11.55
C GLY A 176 -3.87 12.38 -10.20
N PHE A 177 -3.49 11.68 -9.13
CA PHE A 177 -3.24 12.31 -7.82
C PHE A 177 -1.85 12.93 -7.72
N VAL A 178 -0.87 12.39 -8.43
CA VAL A 178 0.54 12.81 -8.37
C VAL A 178 0.87 13.93 -9.38
N VAL A 179 0.05 14.08 -10.43
CA VAL A 179 0.15 15.14 -11.47
C VAL A 179 -0.69 16.34 -11.10
#